data_AF-A0A2G8JES4-F1
#
_entry.id   AF-A0A2G8JES4-F1
#
_cell.length_a   1.000
_cell.length_b   1.000
_cell.length_c   1.000
_cell.angle_alpha   90.00
_cell.angle_beta   90.00
_cell.angle_gamma   90.00
#
_symmetry.space_group_name_H-M   'P 1'
#
loop_
_entity.id
_entity.type
_entity.pdbx_description
1 polymer ?
#
loop_
_entity_poly.entity_id
_entity_poly.type
_entity_poly.pdbx_seq_one_letter_code
_entity_poly.pdbx_strand_id
1 'polypeptide(L)'
;MEISFCQSFVQVVCILVHLLSSQAFTSQHIAGHREELASDILVLPFLNCGTFRERILEANLWWSSGGTRSLLHRDADNAINCLLNGTKDWVLVDPSYEDLIPIAKENVDAYGGFSLLNPDSVNLERFPSFQQVPWWYANMSAGDCLFLPYGYWHQVRSHGSKNLAVSVLFSRLQEVDLKECDEAAPEFIALSKSQMVFHYDGFGDQTMGNTDPFELKDMLLEVCQENGAVRQLELHQMMLAGYNELDGLDIQPADRDVEINKEIIEQLMAVLDQSNSGEVSCDVIKSLTLDTLTVLADVIDHDPANTESYEYARYDASDIKNALPVISLPRGSPNIIIANLPFAKWRQVLCALKYM
;
A
#
# COMPACT_ATOMS: atom_id res chain seq x y z
N MET A 1 -29.76 9.17 -24.22
CA MET A 1 -28.49 9.15 -24.96
C MET A 1 -27.50 8.47 -24.05
N GLU A 2 -27.35 7.17 -24.23
CA GLU A 2 -26.42 6.35 -23.46
C GLU A 2 -25.00 6.72 -23.89
N ILE A 3 -24.18 7.09 -22.93
CA ILE A 3 -22.74 7.21 -23.11
C ILE A 3 -22.12 6.36 -22.00
N SER A 4 -21.54 5.23 -22.41
CA SER A 4 -20.66 4.40 -21.59
C SER A 4 -19.32 5.13 -21.43
N PHE A 5 -18.77 5.20 -20.22
CA PHE A 5 -17.54 5.91 -19.90
C PHE A 5 -16.55 4.97 -19.22
N CYS A 6 -15.32 4.93 -19.74
CA CYS A 6 -14.19 4.06 -19.36
C CYS A 6 -13.28 4.77 -18.32
N GLN A 7 -12.55 4.04 -17.45
CA GLN A 7 -11.68 4.60 -16.38
C GLN A 7 -10.67 5.62 -16.86
N SER A 8 -10.15 5.47 -18.07
CA SER A 8 -9.23 6.46 -18.66
C SER A 8 -9.87 7.86 -18.74
N PHE A 9 -11.20 7.93 -18.71
CA PHE A 9 -12.00 9.15 -18.66
C PHE A 9 -12.63 9.46 -17.29
N VAL A 10 -12.82 8.49 -16.39
CA VAL A 10 -13.35 8.76 -15.03
C VAL A 10 -12.29 9.38 -14.13
N GLN A 11 -11.01 9.03 -14.31
CA GLN A 11 -9.92 9.84 -13.75
C GLN A 11 -9.94 11.29 -14.31
N VAL A 12 -10.36 11.49 -15.57
CA VAL A 12 -10.52 12.81 -16.21
C VAL A 12 -11.77 13.60 -15.75
N VAL A 13 -12.84 12.92 -15.34
CA VAL A 13 -14.06 13.59 -14.80
C VAL A 13 -13.94 13.85 -13.31
N CYS A 14 -13.24 13.00 -12.55
CA CYS A 14 -12.70 13.39 -11.25
C CYS A 14 -11.77 14.60 -11.40
N ILE A 15 -10.91 14.66 -12.43
CA ILE A 15 -10.14 15.88 -12.74
C ILE A 15 -11.07 17.09 -12.97
N LEU A 16 -12.19 16.99 -13.71
CA LEU A 16 -13.09 18.14 -13.98
C LEU A 16 -14.01 18.56 -12.83
N VAL A 17 -14.46 17.64 -11.97
CA VAL A 17 -15.28 17.95 -10.79
C VAL A 17 -14.42 18.25 -9.55
N HIS A 18 -13.23 17.64 -9.41
CA HIS A 18 -12.24 17.96 -8.37
C HIS A 18 -11.40 19.20 -8.67
N LEU A 19 -11.43 19.73 -9.90
CA LEU A 19 -10.94 21.08 -10.22
C LEU A 19 -11.73 22.18 -9.49
N LEU A 20 -12.88 21.85 -8.89
CA LEU A 20 -13.75 22.80 -8.17
C LEU A 20 -13.71 22.64 -6.63
N SER A 21 -13.03 21.63 -6.07
CA SER A 21 -12.86 21.46 -4.63
C SER A 21 -11.38 21.53 -4.23
N SER A 22 -11.06 22.48 -3.34
CA SER A 22 -9.71 22.64 -2.80
C SER A 22 -9.30 21.41 -1.98
N GLN A 23 -8.15 20.80 -2.31
CA GLN A 23 -7.49 19.67 -1.62
C GLN A 23 -7.95 18.26 -2.02
N ALA A 24 -7.84 17.90 -3.31
CA ALA A 24 -7.98 16.51 -3.78
C ALA A 24 -6.61 15.89 -4.08
N PHE A 25 -6.44 14.60 -3.75
CA PHE A 25 -5.20 13.81 -3.91
C PHE A 25 -5.54 12.47 -4.58
N THR A 26 -4.72 12.03 -5.53
CA THR A 26 -4.90 10.75 -6.23
C THR A 26 -3.56 10.07 -6.43
N SER A 27 -3.50 8.76 -6.16
CA SER A 27 -2.43 7.86 -6.59
C SER A 27 -2.86 7.08 -7.83
N GLN A 28 -1.93 6.77 -8.73
CA GLN A 28 -2.16 5.88 -9.87
C GLN A 28 -0.95 5.01 -10.11
N HIS A 29 -1.19 3.72 -10.36
CA HIS A 29 -0.15 2.83 -10.90
C HIS A 29 0.20 3.29 -12.31
N ILE A 30 1.49 3.56 -12.58
CA ILE A 30 1.91 4.09 -13.88
C ILE A 30 2.43 2.97 -14.80
N ALA A 31 3.00 1.91 -14.22
CA ALA A 31 3.65 0.87 -14.99
C ALA A 31 2.62 -0.06 -15.66
N GLY A 32 2.73 -0.19 -16.99
CA GLY A 32 1.84 -0.96 -17.85
C GLY A 32 0.76 -0.13 -18.52
N HIS A 33 -0.19 0.39 -17.74
CA HIS A 33 -1.37 1.05 -18.31
C HIS A 33 -1.09 2.40 -18.99
N ARG A 34 0.02 3.07 -18.67
CA ARG A 34 0.34 4.43 -19.16
C ARG A 34 1.77 4.51 -19.68
N GLU A 35 2.10 3.65 -20.63
CA GLU A 35 3.44 3.58 -21.25
C GLU A 35 3.95 4.93 -21.78
N GLU A 36 3.05 5.77 -22.30
CA GLU A 36 3.36 7.14 -22.73
C GLU A 36 3.87 8.01 -21.56
N LEU A 37 3.16 8.00 -20.43
CA LEU A 37 3.57 8.76 -19.23
C LEU A 37 4.82 8.15 -18.59
N ALA A 38 4.90 6.83 -18.52
CA ALA A 38 6.08 6.12 -18.01
C ALA A 38 7.34 6.43 -18.85
N SER A 39 7.18 6.78 -20.13
CA SER A 39 8.30 7.17 -20.99
C SER A 39 8.88 8.54 -20.66
N ASP A 40 8.09 9.42 -20.02
CA ASP A 40 8.51 10.76 -19.60
C ASP A 40 9.12 10.80 -18.19
N ILE A 41 8.99 9.73 -17.42
CA ILE A 41 9.54 9.62 -16.07
C ILE A 41 10.89 8.91 -16.13
N LEU A 42 11.91 9.50 -15.50
CA LEU A 42 13.23 8.91 -15.39
C LEU A 42 13.41 8.19 -14.06
N VAL A 43 13.92 6.96 -14.11
CA VAL A 43 14.33 6.18 -12.94
C VAL A 43 15.76 6.53 -12.56
N LEU A 44 16.01 6.73 -11.27
CA LEU A 44 17.32 7.10 -10.75
C LEU A 44 18.35 6.00 -11.08
N PRO A 45 19.59 6.38 -11.45
CA PRO A 45 20.62 5.43 -11.88
C PRO A 45 20.83 4.22 -10.97
N PHE A 46 20.89 4.42 -9.64
CA PHE A 46 21.18 3.32 -8.72
C PHE A 46 20.08 2.25 -8.68
N LEU A 47 18.85 2.58 -9.11
CA LEU A 47 17.75 1.62 -9.24
C LEU A 47 17.87 0.75 -10.50
N ASN A 48 18.81 1.04 -11.41
CA ASN A 48 18.95 0.37 -12.70
C ASN A 48 20.08 -0.68 -12.72
N CYS A 49 20.59 -1.11 -11.56
CA CYS A 49 21.70 -2.06 -11.46
C CYS A 49 21.50 -3.05 -10.30
N GLY A 50 22.11 -4.24 -10.44
CA GLY A 50 22.21 -5.25 -9.39
C GLY A 50 20.86 -5.63 -8.80
N THR A 51 20.85 -5.87 -7.48
CA THR A 51 19.63 -6.24 -6.74
C THR A 51 18.52 -5.21 -6.88
N PHE A 52 18.81 -3.90 -6.94
CA PHE A 52 17.77 -2.87 -7.01
C PHE A 52 16.91 -3.01 -8.27
N ARG A 53 17.53 -3.25 -9.44
CA ARG A 53 16.81 -3.38 -10.72
C ARG A 53 15.80 -4.52 -10.71
N GLU A 54 16.15 -5.63 -10.07
CA GLU A 54 15.31 -6.83 -10.01
C GLU A 54 14.23 -6.76 -8.93
N ARG A 55 14.24 -5.71 -8.11
CA ARG A 55 13.42 -5.58 -6.91
C ARG A 55 12.59 -4.30 -6.90
N ILE A 56 12.40 -3.66 -8.06
CA ILE A 56 11.43 -2.57 -8.21
C ILE A 56 10.03 -3.19 -8.21
N LEU A 57 9.24 -2.89 -7.18
CA LEU A 57 7.93 -3.48 -6.98
C LEU A 57 6.89 -2.80 -7.87
N GLU A 58 6.72 -1.50 -7.71
CA GLU A 58 5.71 -0.71 -8.41
C GLU A 58 6.13 0.77 -8.50
N ALA A 59 5.37 1.54 -9.29
CA ALA A 59 5.55 2.99 -9.38
C ALA A 59 4.21 3.74 -9.36
N ASN A 60 4.13 4.73 -8.47
CA ASN A 60 2.90 5.47 -8.16
C ASN A 60 3.02 6.95 -8.53
N LEU A 61 2.07 7.45 -9.32
CA LEU A 61 1.92 8.88 -9.60
C LEU A 61 1.08 9.52 -8.51
N TRP A 62 1.61 10.56 -7.87
CA TRP A 62 0.90 11.38 -6.91
C TRP A 62 0.57 12.73 -7.51
N TRP A 63 -0.70 13.02 -7.73
CA TRP A 63 -1.15 14.31 -8.26
C TRP A 63 -2.20 14.94 -7.35
N SER A 64 -2.04 16.23 -7.06
CA SER A 64 -3.05 17.06 -6.39
C SER A 64 -3.10 18.50 -6.90
N SER A 65 -4.16 19.22 -6.51
CA SER A 65 -4.28 20.68 -6.63
C SER A 65 -3.50 21.46 -5.55
N GLY A 66 -2.60 20.79 -4.81
CA GLY A 66 -1.85 21.38 -3.70
C GLY A 66 -2.70 21.56 -2.43
N GLY A 67 -2.03 21.88 -1.32
CA GLY A 67 -2.67 22.03 0.00
C GLY A 67 -3.10 20.70 0.64
N THR A 68 -2.64 19.56 0.10
CA THR A 68 -2.95 18.24 0.65
C THR A 68 -2.08 17.94 1.85
N ARG A 69 -2.57 17.06 2.72
CA ARG A 69 -1.81 16.55 3.86
C ARG A 69 -2.15 15.08 4.08
N SER A 70 -1.14 14.25 4.31
CA SER A 70 -1.34 12.88 4.79
C SER A 70 -1.53 12.87 6.31
N LEU A 71 -2.01 11.75 6.83
CA LEU A 71 -1.79 11.39 8.24
C LEU A 71 -0.29 11.08 8.45
N LEU A 72 0.12 11.01 9.70
CA LEU A 72 1.37 10.34 10.04
C LEU A 72 1.16 8.84 9.84
N HIS A 73 1.92 8.23 8.94
CA HIS A 73 1.78 6.83 8.53
C HIS A 73 3.13 6.26 8.13
N ARG A 74 3.23 4.93 8.03
CA ARG A 74 4.39 4.22 7.50
C ARG A 74 3.96 3.36 6.32
N ASP A 75 4.86 3.20 5.38
CA ASP A 75 4.68 2.33 4.21
C ASP A 75 5.48 1.04 4.40
N ALA A 76 4.98 -0.03 3.79
CA ALA A 76 5.58 -1.36 3.89
C ALA A 76 6.94 -1.45 3.16
N ASP A 77 7.09 -0.74 2.04
CA ASP A 77 8.25 -0.87 1.16
C ASP A 77 9.17 0.34 1.23
N ASN A 78 10.39 0.16 0.72
CA ASN A 78 11.27 1.29 0.46
C ASN A 78 10.73 2.11 -0.71
N ALA A 79 10.84 3.43 -0.65
CA ALA A 79 10.40 4.29 -1.73
C ALA A 79 11.40 5.41 -2.04
N ILE A 80 11.55 5.72 -3.33
CA ILE A 80 12.08 7.00 -3.79
C ILE A 80 10.92 7.86 -4.24
N ASN A 81 10.62 8.94 -3.51
CA ASN A 81 9.65 9.94 -3.96
C ASN A 81 10.37 11.08 -4.67
N CYS A 82 10.17 11.24 -5.97
CA CYS A 82 10.69 12.34 -6.77
C CYS A 82 9.59 13.37 -7.05
N LEU A 83 9.82 14.63 -6.69
CA LEU A 83 8.87 15.72 -6.90
C LEU A 83 9.07 16.34 -8.28
N LEU A 84 8.08 16.21 -9.16
CA LEU A 84 8.13 16.74 -10.52
C LEU A 84 7.63 18.19 -10.58
N ASN A 85 6.66 18.55 -9.73
CA ASN A 85 6.12 19.90 -9.68
C ASN A 85 5.57 20.24 -8.29
N GLY A 86 5.71 21.51 -7.89
CA GLY A 86 5.26 22.03 -6.60
C GLY A 86 6.31 21.89 -5.49
N THR A 87 5.86 21.95 -4.25
CA THR A 87 6.70 21.80 -3.04
C THR A 87 6.03 20.87 -2.04
N LYS A 88 6.82 20.04 -1.35
CA LYS A 88 6.35 19.16 -0.27
C LYS A 88 7.19 19.34 0.98
N ASP A 89 6.52 19.40 2.11
CA ASP A 89 7.13 19.27 3.43
C ASP A 89 6.95 17.84 3.92
N TRP A 90 8.04 17.23 4.36
CA TRP A 90 8.07 15.91 4.97
C TRP A 90 8.47 16.05 6.42
N VAL A 91 7.66 15.48 7.30
CA VAL A 91 8.07 15.10 8.64
C VAL A 91 8.38 13.61 8.59
N LEU A 92 9.55 13.23 9.10
CA LEU A 92 10.03 11.85 9.14
C LEU A 92 10.33 11.48 10.59
N VAL A 93 9.95 10.29 11.01
CA VAL A 93 10.20 9.73 12.34
C VAL A 93 10.76 8.32 12.17
N ASP A 94 11.84 8.05 12.88
CA ASP A 94 12.53 6.77 12.81
C ASP A 94 11.67 5.68 13.50
N PRO A 95 11.58 4.47 12.93
CA PRO A 95 10.80 3.35 13.50
C PRO A 95 11.16 3.01 14.95
N SER A 96 12.38 3.32 15.42
CA SER A 96 12.79 3.09 16.81
C SER A 96 12.00 3.91 17.85
N TYR A 97 11.22 4.91 17.42
CA TYR A 97 10.34 5.71 18.28
C TYR A 97 8.86 5.33 18.16
N GLU A 98 8.53 4.22 17.49
CA GLU A 98 7.15 3.78 17.24
C GLU A 98 6.32 3.63 18.52
N ASP A 99 6.91 3.13 19.61
CA ASP A 99 6.26 2.98 20.93
C ASP A 99 5.71 4.30 21.52
N LEU A 100 6.19 5.44 21.02
CA LEU A 100 5.76 6.77 21.45
C LEU A 100 4.66 7.35 20.54
N ILE A 101 4.34 6.69 19.44
CA ILE A 101 3.32 7.10 18.47
C ILE A 101 1.99 6.42 18.82
N PRO A 102 0.87 7.15 18.87
CA PRO A 102 -0.44 6.52 19.04
C PRO A 102 -0.90 5.94 17.70
N ILE A 103 -0.73 4.64 17.53
CA ILE A 103 -1.06 3.90 16.30
C ILE A 103 -2.55 3.49 16.32
N ALA A 104 -3.21 3.53 15.17
CA ALA A 104 -4.54 2.94 15.04
C ALA A 104 -4.42 1.41 15.13
N LYS A 105 -5.29 0.76 15.90
CA LYS A 105 -5.30 -0.71 15.93
C LYS A 105 -5.64 -1.24 14.54
N GLU A 106 -4.74 -2.03 13.99
CA GLU A 106 -4.97 -2.81 12.77
C GLU A 106 -5.21 -4.27 13.18
N ASN A 107 -6.02 -4.99 12.40
CA ASN A 107 -6.39 -6.37 12.74
C ASN A 107 -5.27 -7.37 12.43
N VAL A 108 -4.23 -6.94 11.73
CA VAL A 108 -3.04 -7.70 11.32
C VAL A 108 -1.86 -6.76 11.50
N ASP A 109 -0.72 -7.28 11.95
CA ASP A 109 0.54 -6.54 11.95
C ASP A 109 1.02 -6.35 10.50
N ALA A 110 0.37 -5.44 9.79
CA ALA A 110 0.80 -5.02 8.47
C ALA A 110 2.06 -4.15 8.62
N TYR A 111 3.00 -4.28 7.68
CA TYR A 111 4.17 -3.42 7.60
C TYR A 111 3.80 -1.95 7.35
N GLY A 112 2.58 -1.69 6.84
CA GLY A 112 1.97 -0.37 6.77
C GLY A 112 1.40 0.10 8.12
N GLY A 113 0.77 1.27 8.11
CA GLY A 113 -0.12 1.68 9.20
C GLY A 113 -0.15 3.18 9.43
N PHE A 114 -1.15 3.65 10.18
CA PHE A 114 -1.34 5.08 10.41
C PHE A 114 -1.60 5.44 11.88
N SER A 115 -1.25 6.67 12.22
CA SER A 115 -1.42 7.22 13.55
C SER A 115 -2.81 7.82 13.77
N LEU A 116 -3.28 7.78 15.01
CA LEU A 116 -4.49 8.45 15.49
C LEU A 116 -4.32 9.97 15.63
N LEU A 117 -3.13 10.50 15.38
CA LEU A 117 -2.83 11.93 15.46
C LEU A 117 -3.58 12.73 14.39
N ASN A 118 -4.07 13.90 14.78
CA ASN A 118 -4.50 14.90 13.83
C ASN A 118 -3.27 15.65 13.30
N PRO A 119 -2.99 15.61 11.98
CA PRO A 119 -1.80 16.22 11.37
C PRO A 119 -1.78 17.75 11.45
N ASP A 120 -2.88 18.40 11.85
CA ASP A 120 -2.98 19.85 12.00
C ASP A 120 -2.90 20.34 13.44
N SER A 121 -3.22 19.46 14.38
CA SER A 121 -3.23 19.81 15.79
C SER A 121 -3.10 18.56 16.63
N VAL A 122 -1.87 18.28 17.07
CA VAL A 122 -1.57 17.16 17.94
C VAL A 122 -2.08 17.47 19.35
N ASN A 123 -2.99 16.62 19.85
CA ASN A 123 -3.49 16.72 21.22
C ASN A 123 -2.52 16.01 22.19
N LEU A 124 -1.56 16.76 22.73
CA LEU A 124 -0.57 16.25 23.68
C LEU A 124 -1.15 15.93 25.07
N GLU A 125 -2.34 16.41 25.43
CA GLU A 125 -3.01 15.97 26.65
C GLU A 125 -3.51 14.53 26.51
N ARG A 126 -4.02 14.18 25.32
CA ARG A 126 -4.46 12.83 24.98
C ARG A 126 -3.28 11.90 24.67
N PHE A 127 -2.23 12.41 24.05
CA PHE A 127 -1.05 11.64 23.61
C PHE A 127 0.26 12.25 24.14
N PRO A 128 0.48 12.25 25.46
CA PRO A 128 1.62 12.95 26.06
C PRO A 128 2.98 12.35 25.68
N SER A 129 3.05 11.03 25.47
CA SER A 129 4.29 10.35 25.07
C SER A 129 4.85 10.86 23.74
N PHE A 130 3.97 11.29 22.82
CA PHE A 130 4.36 11.78 21.51
C PHE A 130 5.23 13.05 21.57
N GLN A 131 5.17 13.81 22.67
CA GLN A 131 6.04 14.97 22.88
C GLN A 131 7.54 14.61 22.83
N GLN A 132 7.88 13.35 23.13
CA GLN A 132 9.25 12.87 23.20
C GLN A 132 9.78 12.37 21.85
N VAL A 133 8.93 12.27 20.82
CA VAL A 133 9.30 11.72 19.50
C VAL A 133 10.23 12.68 18.77
N PRO A 134 11.49 12.28 18.50
CA PRO A 134 12.37 13.01 17.60
C PRO A 134 11.86 12.89 16.16
N TRP A 135 11.98 13.97 15.41
CA TRP A 135 11.55 14.01 14.01
C TRP A 135 12.52 14.82 13.17
N TRP A 136 12.57 14.48 11.90
CA TRP A 136 13.33 15.18 10.87
C TRP A 136 12.39 15.87 9.92
N TYR A 137 12.88 16.95 9.33
CA TYR A 137 12.15 17.76 8.37
C TYR A 137 12.90 17.80 7.05
N ALA A 138 12.20 17.53 5.95
CA ALA A 138 12.71 17.77 4.62
C ALA A 138 11.71 18.63 3.83
N ASN A 139 12.20 19.72 3.26
CA ASN A 139 11.47 20.51 2.29
C ASN A 139 11.96 20.13 0.89
N MET A 140 11.06 19.63 0.06
CA MET A 140 11.32 19.25 -1.32
C MET A 140 10.73 20.28 -2.27
N SER A 141 11.50 20.65 -3.29
CA SER A 141 11.08 21.41 -4.47
C SER A 141 11.12 20.52 -5.71
N ALA A 142 10.50 21.00 -6.80
CA ALA A 142 10.54 20.28 -8.07
C ALA A 142 11.98 19.98 -8.52
N GLY A 143 12.25 18.72 -8.83
CA GLY A 143 13.58 18.18 -9.14
C GLY A 143 14.21 17.39 -7.99
N ASP A 144 13.74 17.55 -6.76
CA ASP A 144 14.26 16.80 -5.61
C ASP A 144 13.68 15.39 -5.56
N CYS A 145 14.49 14.44 -5.10
CA CYS A 145 14.07 13.10 -4.74
C CYS A 145 14.43 12.80 -3.28
N LEU A 146 13.52 12.13 -2.58
CA LEU A 146 13.68 11.73 -1.19
C LEU A 146 13.63 10.21 -1.11
N PHE A 147 14.63 9.62 -0.45
CA PHE A 147 14.59 8.21 -0.07
C PHE A 147 13.84 8.07 1.25
N LEU A 148 12.79 7.26 1.21
CA LEU A 148 11.97 6.86 2.35
C LEU A 148 12.25 5.38 2.62
N PRO A 149 13.01 5.05 3.68
CA PRO A 149 13.20 3.67 4.07
C PRO A 149 11.88 3.04 4.52
N TYR A 150 11.75 1.73 4.35
CA TYR A 150 10.58 0.99 4.82
C TYR A 150 10.33 1.22 6.32
N GLY A 151 9.05 1.25 6.72
CA GLY A 151 8.65 1.44 8.11
C GLY A 151 8.85 2.85 8.68
N TYR A 152 9.53 3.76 7.97
CA TYR A 152 9.67 5.15 8.43
C TYR A 152 8.31 5.83 8.50
N TRP A 153 8.00 6.34 9.69
CA TRP A 153 6.81 7.13 9.93
C TRP A 153 6.96 8.49 9.28
N HIS A 154 5.98 8.89 8.48
CA HIS A 154 6.07 10.11 7.73
C HIS A 154 4.73 10.82 7.54
N GLN A 155 4.80 12.15 7.49
CA GLN A 155 3.68 13.04 7.19
C GLN A 155 4.12 13.97 6.07
N VAL A 156 3.29 14.06 5.02
CA VAL A 156 3.58 14.86 3.83
C VAL A 156 2.55 15.97 3.70
N ARG A 157 3.01 17.21 3.57
CA ARG A 157 2.17 18.37 3.26
C ARG A 157 2.60 18.95 1.92
N SER A 158 1.67 19.07 0.98
CA SER A 158 1.92 19.75 -0.29
C SER A 158 1.46 21.20 -0.23
N HIS A 159 2.17 22.08 -0.92
CA HIS A 159 1.80 23.50 -1.04
C HIS A 159 1.63 23.93 -2.50
N GLY A 160 1.11 25.14 -2.68
CA GLY A 160 0.83 25.71 -3.99
C GLY A 160 -0.51 25.24 -4.57
N SER A 161 -0.67 25.40 -5.89
CA SER A 161 -1.91 25.12 -6.61
C SER A 161 -1.88 23.84 -7.45
N LYS A 162 -0.71 23.21 -7.60
CA LYS A 162 -0.51 21.90 -8.25
C LYS A 162 0.72 21.23 -7.66
N ASN A 163 0.60 19.94 -7.34
CA ASN A 163 1.69 19.12 -6.88
C ASN A 163 1.70 17.80 -7.65
N LEU A 164 2.87 17.40 -8.16
CA LEU A 164 3.05 16.17 -8.94
C LEU A 164 4.33 15.49 -8.48
N ALA A 165 4.24 14.24 -8.06
CA ALA A 165 5.40 13.43 -7.68
C ALA A 165 5.25 12.00 -8.20
N VAL A 166 6.36 11.28 -8.31
CA VAL A 166 6.37 9.84 -8.57
C VAL A 166 7.08 9.15 -7.43
N SER A 167 6.47 8.11 -6.86
CA SER A 167 7.19 7.15 -6.02
C SER A 167 7.59 5.94 -6.86
N VAL A 168 8.84 5.51 -6.75
CA VAL A 168 9.27 4.18 -7.20
C VAL A 168 9.51 3.34 -5.94
N LEU A 169 8.73 2.27 -5.77
CA LEU A 169 8.80 1.38 -4.62
C LEU A 169 9.68 0.18 -4.95
N PHE A 170 10.46 -0.28 -3.98
CA PHE A 170 11.32 -1.44 -4.13
C PHE A 170 11.41 -2.24 -2.84
N SER A 171 11.77 -3.52 -2.96
CA SER A 171 11.78 -4.49 -1.87
C SER A 171 12.54 -4.03 -0.63
N ARG A 172 12.22 -4.65 0.51
CA ARG A 172 12.99 -4.55 1.76
C ARG A 172 14.27 -5.37 1.65
N LEU A 173 15.34 -4.73 1.20
CA LEU A 173 16.62 -5.41 0.94
C LEU A 173 17.42 -5.63 2.23
N GLN A 174 17.67 -6.89 2.59
CA GLN A 174 18.61 -7.26 3.67
C GLN A 174 20.03 -7.43 3.14
N GLU A 175 20.17 -8.05 1.97
CA GLU A 175 21.43 -8.24 1.26
C GLU A 175 21.34 -7.61 -0.13
N VAL A 176 22.42 -6.95 -0.55
CA VAL A 176 22.49 -6.27 -1.86
C VAL A 176 23.75 -6.68 -2.60
N ASP A 177 23.59 -7.12 -3.85
CA ASP A 177 24.69 -7.26 -4.80
C ASP A 177 24.81 -5.96 -5.61
N LEU A 178 25.87 -5.20 -5.31
CA LEU A 178 26.17 -3.91 -5.92
C LEU A 178 27.25 -4.01 -7.00
N LYS A 179 27.72 -5.22 -7.34
CA LYS A 179 28.84 -5.38 -8.27
C LYS A 179 28.57 -4.74 -9.63
N GLU A 180 27.37 -4.92 -10.17
CA GLU A 180 26.96 -4.28 -11.42
C GLU A 180 26.86 -2.75 -11.27
N CYS A 181 26.46 -2.25 -10.10
CA CYS A 181 26.35 -0.82 -9.81
C CYS A 181 27.71 -0.11 -9.72
N ASP A 182 28.74 -0.81 -9.25
CA ASP A 182 30.11 -0.28 -9.13
C ASP A 182 30.87 -0.34 -10.47
N GLU A 183 30.58 -1.36 -11.30
CA GLU A 183 31.25 -1.59 -12.58
C GLU A 183 30.59 -0.83 -13.75
N ALA A 184 29.26 -0.73 -13.74
CA ALA A 184 28.53 0.12 -14.68
C ALA A 184 28.45 1.54 -14.11
N ALA A 185 28.53 2.56 -14.96
CA ALA A 185 28.07 3.89 -14.59
C ALA A 185 26.58 3.93 -14.96
N PRO A 186 25.65 3.53 -14.07
CA PRO A 186 24.26 3.46 -14.43
C PRO A 186 23.78 4.85 -14.86
N GLU A 187 22.90 4.88 -15.86
CA GLU A 187 22.30 6.11 -16.37
C GLU A 187 20.83 6.17 -15.98
N PHE A 188 20.25 7.36 -16.12
CA PHE A 188 18.80 7.51 -16.06
C PHE A 188 18.16 6.75 -17.24
N ILE A 189 17.16 5.93 -16.95
CA ILE A 189 16.33 5.29 -17.97
C ILE A 189 14.89 5.72 -17.81
N ALA A 190 14.11 5.62 -18.88
CA ALA A 190 12.66 5.80 -18.78
C ALA A 190 12.02 4.71 -17.91
N LEU A 191 11.02 5.07 -17.12
CA LEU A 191 10.25 4.15 -16.28
C LEU A 191 9.60 3.04 -17.13
N SER A 192 9.19 3.35 -18.36
CA SER A 192 8.67 2.36 -19.33
C SER A 192 9.68 1.27 -19.71
N LYS A 193 10.97 1.48 -19.49
CA LYS A 193 12.04 0.49 -19.72
C LYS A 193 12.46 -0.25 -18.46
N SER A 194 11.91 0.14 -17.31
CA SER A 194 12.24 -0.48 -16.03
C SER A 194 11.44 -1.76 -15.87
N GLN A 195 12.09 -2.82 -15.41
CA GLN A 195 11.42 -4.06 -15.07
C GLN A 195 10.76 -3.87 -13.71
N MET A 196 9.44 -3.93 -13.66
CA MET A 196 8.69 -3.92 -12.40
C MET A 196 8.14 -5.31 -12.12
N VAL A 197 8.06 -5.64 -10.84
CA VAL A 197 7.49 -6.90 -10.36
C VAL A 197 5.98 -6.90 -10.57
N PHE A 198 5.33 -5.82 -10.18
CA PHE A 198 3.91 -5.61 -10.40
C PHE A 198 3.69 -4.76 -11.65
N HIS A 199 2.81 -5.25 -12.51
CA HIS A 199 2.49 -4.62 -13.79
C HIS A 199 0.99 -4.66 -13.98
N TYR A 200 0.40 -3.48 -14.23
CA TYR A 200 -1.03 -3.37 -14.47
C TYR A 200 -1.26 -2.94 -15.92
N ASP A 201 -1.80 -3.85 -16.73
CA ASP A 201 -2.03 -3.61 -18.17
C ASP A 201 -3.21 -2.66 -18.46
N GLY A 202 -3.99 -2.28 -17.45
CA GLY A 202 -5.13 -1.39 -17.61
C GLY A 202 -6.50 -2.04 -17.66
N PHE A 203 -6.58 -3.32 -17.35
CA PHE A 203 -7.81 -4.08 -17.26
C PHE A 203 -7.67 -5.14 -16.15
N GLY A 204 -8.79 -5.58 -15.59
CA GLY A 204 -8.78 -6.47 -14.43
C GLY A 204 -8.38 -5.76 -13.14
N ASP A 205 -8.04 -6.58 -12.15
CA ASP A 205 -7.74 -6.12 -10.80
C ASP A 205 -6.33 -5.51 -10.72
N GLN A 206 -6.19 -4.43 -9.96
CA GLN A 206 -4.90 -3.75 -9.76
C GLN A 206 -4.08 -4.49 -8.70
N THR A 207 -2.81 -4.75 -8.98
CA THR A 207 -1.87 -5.38 -8.05
C THR A 207 -1.20 -4.38 -7.09
N MET A 208 -1.82 -3.21 -6.89
CA MET A 208 -1.24 -2.11 -6.12
C MET A 208 -1.28 -2.43 -4.62
N GLY A 209 -0.12 -2.38 -3.98
CA GLY A 209 0.01 -2.67 -2.54
C GLY A 209 -0.03 -4.16 -2.18
N ASN A 210 0.13 -5.05 -3.15
CA ASN A 210 0.30 -6.49 -2.89
C ASN A 210 1.62 -6.76 -2.17
N THR A 211 1.68 -7.80 -1.34
CA THR A 211 2.90 -8.25 -0.65
C THR A 211 4.08 -8.45 -1.60
N ASP A 212 5.29 -8.12 -1.14
CA ASP A 212 6.53 -8.40 -1.86
C ASP A 212 6.69 -9.90 -2.18
N PRO A 213 6.69 -10.31 -3.46
CA PRO A 213 6.79 -11.72 -3.85
C PRO A 213 8.09 -12.41 -3.41
N PHE A 214 9.17 -11.64 -3.21
CA PHE A 214 10.46 -12.19 -2.76
C PHE A 214 10.44 -12.50 -1.28
N GLU A 215 9.88 -11.62 -0.47
CA GLU A 215 9.70 -11.88 0.96
C GLU A 215 8.70 -13.02 1.20
N LEU A 216 7.61 -13.08 0.41
CA LEU A 216 6.69 -14.21 0.45
C LEU A 216 7.40 -15.55 0.20
N LYS A 217 8.35 -15.57 -0.75
CA LYS A 217 9.17 -16.76 -1.00
C LYS A 217 10.00 -17.12 0.23
N ASP A 218 10.62 -16.15 0.88
CA ASP A 218 11.47 -16.37 2.06
C ASP A 218 10.64 -16.92 3.23
N MET A 219 9.46 -16.36 3.49
CA MET A 219 8.52 -16.86 4.50
C MET A 219 8.08 -18.31 4.21
N LEU A 220 7.70 -18.62 2.96
CA LEU A 220 7.33 -19.98 2.57
C LEU A 220 8.49 -20.97 2.70
N LEU A 221 9.72 -20.52 2.42
CA LEU A 221 10.92 -21.33 2.59
C LEU A 221 11.22 -21.61 4.06
N GLU A 222 11.08 -20.62 4.94
CA GLU A 222 11.24 -20.78 6.39
C GLU A 222 10.25 -21.80 6.93
N VAL A 223 8.95 -21.61 6.63
CA VAL A 223 7.89 -22.56 7.00
C VAL A 223 8.21 -23.98 6.51
N CYS A 224 8.69 -24.11 5.28
CA CYS A 224 9.05 -25.41 4.72
C CYS A 224 10.25 -26.04 5.42
N GLN A 225 11.29 -25.26 5.73
CA GLN A 225 12.50 -25.77 6.37
C GLN A 225 12.24 -26.26 7.80
N GLU A 226 11.34 -25.58 8.52
CA GLU A 226 10.94 -25.98 9.87
C GLU A 226 10.08 -27.25 9.88
N ASN A 227 9.18 -27.39 8.90
CA ASN A 227 8.16 -28.45 8.89
C ASN A 227 8.41 -29.59 7.89
N GLY A 228 9.44 -29.46 7.05
CA GLY A 228 9.81 -30.38 5.97
C GLY A 228 8.96 -30.27 4.70
N ALA A 229 7.79 -29.63 4.77
CA ALA A 229 6.90 -29.34 3.66
C ALA A 229 5.92 -28.22 4.05
N VAL A 230 5.29 -27.58 3.07
CA VAL A 230 4.19 -26.63 3.28
C VAL A 230 2.86 -27.35 3.04
N ARG A 231 1.92 -27.27 3.99
CA ARG A 231 0.54 -27.77 3.85
C ARG A 231 -0.43 -26.68 4.29
N GLN A 232 -1.73 -26.97 4.19
CA GLN A 232 -2.79 -26.04 4.62
C GLN A 232 -2.65 -25.60 6.08
N LEU A 233 -2.20 -26.50 6.97
CA LEU A 233 -2.06 -26.19 8.39
C LEU A 233 -0.96 -25.17 8.63
N GLU A 234 0.20 -25.35 7.98
CA GLU A 234 1.35 -24.48 8.12
C GLU A 234 1.07 -23.09 7.49
N LEU A 235 0.35 -23.04 6.36
CA LEU A 235 -0.14 -21.77 5.79
C LEU A 235 -1.13 -21.05 6.72
N HIS A 236 -2.03 -21.81 7.36
CA HIS A 236 -2.94 -21.24 8.35
C HIS A 236 -2.18 -20.65 9.54
N GLN A 237 -1.17 -21.37 10.05
CA GLN A 237 -0.32 -20.90 11.13
C GLN A 237 0.49 -19.67 10.74
N MET A 238 1.03 -19.63 9.52
CA MET A 238 1.74 -18.47 8.99
C MET A 238 0.85 -17.23 8.98
N MET A 239 -0.39 -17.35 8.48
CA MET A 239 -1.32 -16.22 8.50
C MET A 239 -1.76 -15.83 9.91
N LEU A 240 -1.87 -16.79 10.84
CA LEU A 240 -2.18 -16.52 12.25
C LEU A 240 -1.01 -15.94 13.05
N ALA A 241 0.24 -16.22 12.67
CA ALA A 241 1.42 -15.67 13.34
C ALA A 241 1.45 -14.14 13.22
N GLY A 242 1.05 -13.59 12.07
CA GLY A 242 0.84 -12.15 11.87
C GLY A 242 -0.27 -11.52 12.74
N TYR A 243 -1.04 -12.31 13.50
CA TYR A 243 -2.00 -11.81 14.50
C TYR A 243 -1.46 -11.87 15.95
N ASN A 244 -0.44 -12.69 16.23
CA ASN A 244 -0.06 -13.08 17.60
C ASN A 244 1.30 -12.53 18.07
N GLU A 245 2.08 -11.86 17.22
CA GLU A 245 3.46 -11.49 17.58
C GLU A 245 3.60 -10.32 18.57
N LEU A 246 2.57 -9.51 18.85
CA LEU A 246 2.75 -8.35 19.75
C LEU A 246 1.70 -8.10 20.84
N ASP A 247 0.56 -8.76 20.85
CA ASP A 247 -0.36 -8.68 21.99
C ASP A 247 -0.24 -9.98 22.80
N GLY A 248 0.29 -9.91 24.03
CA GLY A 248 0.20 -10.97 25.04
C GLY A 248 -1.25 -11.25 25.50
N LEU A 249 -2.21 -11.07 24.60
CA LEU A 249 -3.63 -11.28 24.72
C LEU A 249 -4.03 -12.23 23.60
N ASP A 250 -4.60 -13.36 23.99
CA ASP A 250 -5.13 -14.41 23.14
C ASP A 250 -6.38 -13.87 22.38
N ILE A 251 -6.15 -13.11 21.30
CA ILE A 251 -7.22 -12.56 20.47
C ILE A 251 -7.66 -13.64 19.49
N GLN A 252 -8.81 -14.26 19.78
CA GLN A 252 -9.48 -15.15 18.83
C GLN A 252 -9.90 -14.32 17.60
N PRO A 253 -9.50 -14.68 16.37
CA PRO A 253 -9.97 -14.03 15.16
C PRO A 253 -11.50 -14.07 15.09
N ALA A 254 -12.15 -13.04 14.53
CA ALA A 254 -13.59 -13.10 14.33
C ALA A 254 -13.93 -14.23 13.34
N ASP A 255 -15.08 -14.90 13.49
CA ASP A 255 -15.49 -16.04 12.64
C ASP A 255 -15.41 -15.73 11.14
N ARG A 256 -15.68 -14.49 10.74
CA ARG A 256 -15.58 -14.02 9.35
C ARG A 256 -14.14 -14.00 8.84
N ASP A 257 -13.19 -13.64 9.69
CA ASP A 257 -11.76 -13.59 9.32
C ASP A 257 -11.23 -15.03 9.16
N VAL A 258 -11.75 -15.98 9.93
CA VAL A 258 -11.42 -17.42 9.80
C VAL A 258 -11.92 -18.00 8.48
N GLU A 259 -13.14 -17.67 8.05
CA GLU A 259 -13.71 -18.14 6.77
C GLU A 259 -12.94 -17.59 5.56
N ILE A 260 -12.62 -16.28 5.58
CA ILE A 260 -11.82 -15.64 4.53
C ILE A 260 -10.43 -16.26 4.45
N ASN A 261 -9.76 -16.43 5.60
CA ASN A 261 -8.44 -17.05 5.67
C ASN A 261 -8.46 -18.48 5.12
N LYS A 262 -9.55 -19.24 5.34
CA LYS A 262 -9.69 -20.57 4.76
C LYS A 262 -9.78 -20.53 3.23
N GLU A 263 -10.57 -19.61 2.68
CA GLU A 263 -10.68 -19.43 1.22
C GLU A 263 -9.34 -19.03 0.60
N ILE A 264 -8.58 -18.15 1.25
CA ILE A 264 -7.23 -17.76 0.82
C ILE A 264 -6.30 -18.98 0.81
N ILE A 265 -6.28 -19.79 1.87
CA ILE A 265 -5.44 -21.00 1.94
C ILE A 265 -5.79 -22.01 0.84
N GLU A 266 -7.09 -22.19 0.56
CA GLU A 266 -7.54 -23.08 -0.52
C GLU A 266 -7.02 -22.59 -1.89
N GLN A 267 -7.06 -21.28 -2.14
CA GLN A 267 -6.51 -20.68 -3.36
C GLN A 267 -4.98 -20.79 -3.44
N LEU A 268 -4.27 -20.54 -2.34
CA LEU A 268 -2.81 -20.71 -2.28
C LEU A 268 -2.40 -22.14 -2.59
N MET A 269 -3.06 -23.12 -1.98
CA MET A 269 -2.77 -24.54 -2.26
C MET A 269 -3.12 -24.94 -3.69
N ALA A 270 -4.15 -24.36 -4.30
CA ALA A 270 -4.47 -24.61 -5.71
C ALA A 270 -3.35 -24.13 -6.65
N VAL A 271 -2.61 -23.09 -6.27
CA VAL A 271 -1.45 -22.60 -7.03
C VAL A 271 -0.19 -23.41 -6.72
N LEU A 272 0.08 -23.70 -5.44
CA LEU A 272 1.31 -24.35 -4.98
C LEU A 272 1.34 -25.87 -5.22
N ASP A 273 0.23 -26.58 -4.94
CA ASP A 273 0.16 -28.04 -5.02
C ASP A 273 -0.54 -28.50 -6.31
N GLN A 274 0.12 -28.28 -7.44
CA GLN A 274 -0.38 -28.74 -8.75
C GLN A 274 -0.52 -30.27 -8.84
N SER A 275 0.14 -31.02 -7.95
CA SER A 275 0.04 -32.48 -7.87
C SER A 275 -1.17 -32.98 -7.07
N ASN A 276 -1.84 -32.07 -6.35
CA ASN A 276 -2.95 -32.36 -5.45
C ASN A 276 -2.62 -33.47 -4.43
N SER A 277 -1.39 -33.42 -3.90
CA SER A 277 -0.87 -34.37 -2.92
C SER A 277 -1.23 -34.01 -1.48
N GLY A 278 -1.60 -32.76 -1.23
CA GLY A 278 -1.85 -32.17 0.08
C GLY A 278 -0.60 -31.61 0.76
N GLU A 279 0.58 -31.73 0.15
CA GLU A 279 1.84 -31.20 0.68
C GLU A 279 2.78 -30.70 -0.43
N VAL A 280 3.51 -29.62 -0.15
CA VAL A 280 4.42 -28.98 -1.11
C VAL A 280 5.84 -29.07 -0.57
N SER A 281 6.73 -29.73 -1.32
CA SER A 281 8.10 -29.93 -0.89
C SER A 281 8.94 -28.64 -0.98
N CYS A 282 10.00 -28.56 -0.20
CA CYS A 282 10.85 -27.36 -0.20
C CYS A 282 11.59 -27.15 -1.52
N ASP A 283 11.80 -28.20 -2.31
CA ASP A 283 12.37 -28.07 -3.66
C ASP A 283 11.40 -27.38 -4.61
N VAL A 284 10.10 -27.63 -4.47
CA VAL A 284 9.06 -26.90 -5.21
C VAL A 284 9.09 -25.43 -4.82
N ILE A 285 9.07 -25.11 -3.51
CA ILE A 285 9.11 -23.72 -3.03
C ILE A 285 10.37 -22.99 -3.54
N LYS A 286 11.54 -23.63 -3.50
CA LYS A 286 12.79 -23.04 -4.03
C LYS A 286 12.70 -22.73 -5.53
N SER A 287 12.01 -23.60 -6.28
CA SER A 287 11.86 -23.49 -7.73
C SER A 287 10.79 -22.50 -8.20
N LEU A 288 10.00 -21.92 -7.29
CA LEU A 288 8.96 -20.95 -7.63
C LEU A 288 9.55 -19.77 -8.42
N THR A 289 8.90 -19.48 -9.55
CA THR A 289 9.22 -18.34 -10.41
C THR A 289 8.58 -17.07 -9.88
N LEU A 290 9.09 -15.91 -10.31
CA LEU A 290 8.50 -14.62 -9.96
C LEU A 290 7.01 -14.55 -10.35
N ASP A 291 6.65 -15.02 -11.55
CA ASP A 291 5.26 -15.05 -12.01
C ASP A 291 4.33 -15.87 -11.11
N THR A 292 4.82 -16.97 -10.52
CA THR A 292 4.01 -17.74 -9.57
C THR A 292 3.92 -17.01 -8.23
N LEU A 293 5.01 -16.39 -7.78
CA LEU A 293 5.03 -15.64 -6.52
C LEU A 293 4.15 -14.39 -6.57
N THR A 294 4.07 -13.69 -7.71
CA THR A 294 3.17 -12.54 -7.88
C THR A 294 1.70 -12.96 -7.82
N VAL A 295 1.34 -14.11 -8.39
CA VAL A 295 -0.01 -14.69 -8.25
C VAL A 295 -0.31 -15.04 -6.79
N LEU A 296 0.64 -15.62 -6.07
CA LEU A 296 0.46 -15.94 -4.64
C LEU A 296 0.33 -14.67 -3.80
N ALA A 297 1.13 -13.63 -4.09
CA ALA A 297 1.04 -12.34 -3.41
C ALA A 297 -0.32 -11.66 -3.63
N ASP A 298 -0.86 -11.75 -4.84
CA ASP A 298 -2.21 -11.24 -5.14
C ASP A 298 -3.29 -11.97 -4.35
N VAL A 299 -3.19 -13.30 -4.20
CA VAL A 299 -4.15 -14.08 -3.40
C VAL A 299 -4.14 -13.71 -1.91
N ILE A 300 -2.97 -13.34 -1.35
CA ILE A 300 -2.82 -13.01 0.07
C ILE A 300 -3.40 -11.63 0.38
N ASP A 301 -3.02 -10.61 -0.39
CA ASP A 301 -3.32 -9.21 -0.09
C ASP A 301 -4.27 -8.55 -1.10
N HIS A 302 -5.13 -9.34 -1.73
CA HIS A 302 -6.12 -8.83 -2.67
C HIS A 302 -7.01 -7.75 -2.01
N ASP A 303 -6.77 -6.47 -2.32
CA ASP A 303 -7.65 -5.39 -1.86
C ASP A 303 -8.90 -5.38 -2.73
N PRO A 304 -10.11 -5.60 -2.18
CA PRO A 304 -11.34 -5.54 -2.97
C PRO A 304 -11.53 -4.18 -3.67
N ALA A 305 -10.96 -3.10 -3.14
CA ALA A 305 -11.01 -1.77 -3.74
C ALA A 305 -10.19 -1.67 -5.05
N ASN A 306 -9.29 -2.62 -5.30
CA ASN A 306 -8.49 -2.70 -6.52
C ASN A 306 -9.20 -3.42 -7.68
N THR A 307 -10.44 -3.88 -7.49
CA THR A 307 -11.20 -4.60 -8.53
C THR A 307 -12.02 -3.69 -9.45
N GLU A 308 -12.31 -4.16 -10.67
CA GLU A 308 -13.19 -3.46 -11.64
C GLU A 308 -14.60 -3.18 -11.08
N SER A 309 -15.03 -3.97 -10.09
CA SER A 309 -16.35 -3.78 -9.47
C SER A 309 -16.43 -2.46 -8.66
N TYR A 310 -15.31 -1.98 -8.14
CA TYR A 310 -15.21 -0.72 -7.40
C TYR A 310 -14.72 0.45 -8.25
N GLU A 311 -14.26 0.17 -9.47
CA GLU A 311 -13.86 1.16 -10.46
C GLU A 311 -15.03 2.07 -10.91
N TYR A 312 -16.23 1.50 -11.05
CA TYR A 312 -17.44 2.21 -11.51
C TYR A 312 -18.51 2.39 -10.43
N ALA A 313 -18.15 2.25 -9.15
CA ALA A 313 -19.11 2.35 -8.05
C ALA A 313 -19.76 3.74 -8.00
N ARG A 314 -21.04 3.81 -8.39
CA ARG A 314 -21.88 5.01 -8.26
C ARG A 314 -22.66 4.93 -6.96
N TYR A 315 -22.47 5.94 -6.12
CA TYR A 315 -23.23 6.09 -4.88
C TYR A 315 -24.22 7.24 -5.05
N ASP A 316 -25.50 6.95 -4.92
CA ASP A 316 -26.52 7.98 -4.87
C ASP A 316 -26.56 8.61 -3.47
N ALA A 317 -27.13 9.81 -3.37
CA ALA A 317 -27.27 10.51 -2.09
C ALA A 317 -28.04 9.67 -1.05
N SER A 318 -28.91 8.75 -1.48
CA SER A 318 -29.58 7.77 -0.63
C SER A 318 -28.63 6.70 -0.08
N ASP A 319 -27.65 6.23 -0.86
CA ASP A 319 -26.69 5.22 -0.43
C ASP A 319 -25.78 5.76 0.68
N ILE A 320 -25.35 7.01 0.53
CA ILE A 320 -24.59 7.76 1.55
C ILE A 320 -25.46 7.99 2.79
N LYS A 321 -26.72 8.40 2.61
CA LYS A 321 -27.68 8.60 3.72
C LYS A 321 -28.06 7.32 4.44
N ASN A 322 -28.04 6.17 3.78
CA ASN A 322 -28.34 4.88 4.39
C ASN A 322 -27.12 4.28 5.10
N ALA A 323 -25.89 4.66 4.71
CA ALA A 323 -24.67 4.36 5.46
C ALA A 323 -24.53 5.21 6.74
N LEU A 324 -25.06 6.44 6.74
CA LEU A 324 -25.02 7.37 7.88
C LEU A 324 -25.66 6.87 9.19
N PRO A 325 -26.83 6.20 9.24
CA PRO A 325 -27.42 5.69 10.49
C PRO A 325 -26.63 4.53 11.13
N VAL A 326 -25.71 3.90 10.39
CA VAL A 326 -24.73 2.95 10.95
C VAL A 326 -23.58 3.68 11.67
N ILE A 327 -23.39 4.97 11.37
CA ILE A 327 -22.49 5.90 12.04
C ILE A 327 -23.33 6.69 13.05
N SER A 328 -23.73 6.06 14.14
CA SER A 328 -24.40 6.78 15.21
C SER A 328 -23.37 7.52 16.06
N LEU A 329 -23.51 8.85 16.16
CA LEU A 329 -22.96 9.65 17.26
C LEU A 329 -24.07 9.77 18.32
N PRO A 330 -24.04 9.02 19.42
CA PRO A 330 -24.92 9.32 20.54
C PRO A 330 -24.61 10.74 21.00
N ARG A 331 -25.62 11.61 21.06
CA ARG A 331 -25.44 12.98 21.57
C ARG A 331 -24.75 12.92 22.94
N GLY A 332 -23.52 13.42 23.03
CA GLY A 332 -22.76 13.51 24.27
C GLY A 332 -21.73 12.40 24.52
N SER A 333 -21.47 11.49 23.57
CA SER A 333 -20.41 10.48 23.70
C SER A 333 -19.24 10.78 22.75
N PRO A 334 -17.96 10.65 23.17
CA PRO A 334 -16.80 10.87 22.31
C PRO A 334 -16.49 9.69 21.37
N ASN A 335 -17.21 8.57 21.49
CA ASN A 335 -16.97 7.36 20.72
C ASN A 335 -18.13 7.06 19.74
N ILE A 336 -17.76 6.76 18.50
CA ILE A 336 -18.66 6.26 17.45
C ILE A 336 -18.79 4.74 17.62
N ILE A 337 -20.01 4.20 17.59
CA ILE A 337 -20.26 2.75 17.56
C ILE A 337 -20.77 2.40 16.15
N ILE A 338 -20.08 1.47 15.50
CA ILE A 338 -20.28 1.08 14.10
C ILE A 338 -20.74 -0.38 14.05
N ALA A 339 -21.82 -0.69 13.35
CA ALA A 339 -22.32 -2.06 13.18
C ALA A 339 -22.47 -2.46 11.71
N ASN A 340 -21.76 -3.50 11.27
CA ASN A 340 -22.03 -4.27 10.04
C ASN A 340 -22.08 -3.50 8.70
N LEU A 341 -20.94 -3.00 8.22
CA LEU A 341 -20.74 -2.67 6.79
C LEU A 341 -19.45 -3.32 6.26
N PRO A 342 -19.43 -3.86 5.02
CA PRO A 342 -18.21 -4.40 4.41
C PRO A 342 -17.12 -3.32 4.26
N PHE A 343 -15.89 -3.67 4.63
CA PHE A 343 -14.73 -2.76 4.75
C PHE A 343 -14.43 -1.97 3.45
N ALA A 344 -14.62 -2.57 2.28
CA ALA A 344 -14.39 -1.90 0.99
C ALA A 344 -15.31 -0.68 0.73
N LYS A 345 -16.53 -0.66 1.29
CA LYS A 345 -17.43 0.51 1.20
C LYS A 345 -17.01 1.66 2.13
N TRP A 346 -16.12 1.43 3.09
CA TRP A 346 -15.72 2.43 4.10
C TRP A 346 -14.78 3.52 3.58
N ARG A 347 -13.69 3.15 2.88
CA ARG A 347 -12.68 4.11 2.40
C ARG A 347 -13.28 5.17 1.47
N GLN A 348 -14.27 4.77 0.67
CA GLN A 348 -14.93 5.63 -0.31
C GLN A 348 -16.00 6.55 0.32
N VAL A 349 -16.76 6.07 1.32
CA VAL A 349 -17.75 6.87 2.04
C VAL A 349 -17.09 7.96 2.92
N LEU A 350 -15.93 7.67 3.52
CA LEU A 350 -15.15 8.67 4.27
C LEU A 350 -14.61 9.80 3.38
N CYS A 351 -14.21 9.48 2.13
CA CYS A 351 -13.87 10.51 1.13
C CYS A 351 -15.07 11.40 0.80
N ALA A 352 -16.29 10.84 0.73
CA ALA A 352 -17.51 11.60 0.43
C ALA A 352 -17.99 12.47 1.62
N LEU A 353 -17.81 12.01 2.87
CA LEU A 353 -18.26 12.73 4.07
C LEU A 353 -17.36 13.92 4.45
N LYS A 354 -16.12 13.99 3.94
CA LYS A 354 -15.22 15.13 4.15
C LYS A 354 -15.67 16.42 3.44
N TYR A 355 -16.75 16.35 2.64
CA TYR A 355 -17.28 17.44 1.83
C TYR A 355 -18.78 17.73 2.07
N MET A 356 -19.33 17.32 3.23
CA MET A 356 -20.60 17.85 3.74
C MET A 356 -20.39 18.93 4.80
#